data_AF-A0A7X7ZDV8-F1
#
_entry.id   AF-A0A7X7ZDV8-F1
#
_cell.length_a   1.000
_cell.length_b   1.000
_cell.length_c   1.000
_cell.angle_alpha   90.00
_cell.angle_beta   90.00
_cell.angle_gamma   90.00
#
_symmetry.space_group_name_H-M   'P 1'
#
loop_
_entity.id
_entity.type
_entity.pdbx_description
1 polymer ?
#
loop_
_entity_poly.entity_id
_entity_poly.type
_entity_poly.pdbx_seq_one_letter_code
_entity_poly.pdbx_strand_id
1 'polypeptide(L)'
;MKLMLGAIIGDIAGSRFEFRNYRKKDFVLFAPDSTYTDDSVMTAAVAQALLNAEEDYSNLSQQAIQSMKDLGNSHPDRGYGFHFYQWLFEDQKPYQSYGNGAAMRVSPCAYAAGSLAQTICLVDEVTRVSHNHPEGMKGAEVTAGAVYLALHGRSMQEIRQYTERKYPIDFTIDSIRDTYEFDASCQGTVPQALE
;
A
#
# COMPACT_ATOMS: atom_id res chain seq x y z
N MET A 1 1.50 -9.09 -17.22
CA MET A 1 1.72 -7.69 -16.76
C MET A 1 0.46 -6.81 -16.78
N LYS A 2 -0.77 -7.38 -16.73
CA LYS A 2 -2.01 -6.57 -16.66
C LYS A 2 -2.41 -6.15 -15.23
N LEU A 3 -1.66 -6.56 -14.21
CA LEU A 3 -2.25 -6.77 -12.90
C LEU A 3 -1.94 -5.72 -11.81
N MET A 4 -1.06 -4.74 -12.01
CA MET A 4 -0.89 -3.64 -11.02
C MET A 4 -1.68 -2.36 -11.35
N LEU A 5 -2.41 -2.36 -12.46
CA LEU A 5 -3.15 -1.18 -12.92
C LEU A 5 -4.29 -0.79 -11.97
N GLY A 6 -4.88 -1.74 -11.24
CA GLY A 6 -5.95 -1.43 -10.29
C GLY A 6 -5.51 -0.47 -9.18
N ALA A 7 -4.32 -0.69 -8.61
CA ALA A 7 -3.75 0.20 -7.58
C ALA A 7 -3.47 1.60 -8.15
N ILE A 8 -2.85 1.66 -9.35
CA ILE A 8 -2.54 2.93 -10.02
C ILE A 8 -3.81 3.70 -10.42
N ILE A 9 -4.84 2.99 -10.91
CA ILE A 9 -6.14 3.60 -11.25
C ILE A 9 -6.82 4.14 -9.98
N GLY A 10 -6.75 3.38 -8.88
CA GLY A 10 -7.31 3.79 -7.59
C GLY A 10 -6.67 5.08 -7.06
N ASP A 11 -5.34 5.14 -7.08
CA ASP A 11 -4.57 6.35 -6.77
C ASP A 11 -5.02 7.53 -7.65
N ILE A 12 -4.89 7.41 -8.97
CA ILE A 12 -5.20 8.51 -9.90
C ILE A 12 -6.65 9.01 -9.77
N ALA A 13 -7.61 8.09 -9.60
CA ALA A 13 -9.01 8.44 -9.45
C ALA A 13 -9.30 9.09 -8.08
N GLY A 14 -8.61 8.65 -7.04
CA GLY A 14 -8.76 9.10 -5.66
C GLY A 14 -8.05 10.43 -5.35
N SER A 15 -6.98 10.76 -6.08
CA SER A 15 -6.06 11.86 -5.77
C SER A 15 -6.75 13.21 -5.53
N ARG A 16 -7.78 13.54 -6.32
CA ARG A 16 -8.51 14.81 -6.21
C ARG A 16 -9.39 14.94 -4.97
N PHE A 17 -9.63 13.84 -4.26
CA PHE A 17 -10.42 13.78 -3.05
C PHE A 17 -9.57 13.70 -1.78
N GLU A 18 -8.25 13.64 -1.92
CA GLU A 18 -7.32 13.74 -0.80
C GLU A 18 -7.49 15.12 -0.13
N PHE A 19 -7.70 15.12 1.19
CA PHE A 19 -8.05 16.32 1.99
C PHE A 19 -9.33 17.07 1.58
N ARG A 20 -10.05 16.60 0.55
CA ARG A 20 -11.33 17.13 0.05
C ARG A 20 -12.30 15.98 -0.18
N ASN A 21 -12.61 15.27 0.90
CA ASN A 21 -13.33 14.00 0.83
C ASN A 21 -14.67 14.13 0.08
N TYR A 22 -14.87 13.26 -0.90
CA TYR A 22 -16.14 13.09 -1.58
C TYR A 22 -16.67 11.68 -1.32
N ARG A 23 -17.74 11.59 -0.54
CA ARG A 23 -18.23 10.30 0.00
C ARG A 23 -19.40 9.72 -0.81
N LYS A 24 -19.50 10.04 -2.10
CA LYS A 24 -20.52 9.47 -2.99
C LYS A 24 -19.88 8.72 -4.16
N LYS A 25 -20.68 7.95 -4.89
CA LYS A 25 -20.23 7.11 -6.02
C LYS A 25 -20.41 7.77 -7.39
N ASP A 26 -21.07 8.93 -7.45
CA ASP A 26 -21.34 9.71 -8.66
C ASP A 26 -20.18 10.67 -8.96
N PHE A 27 -19.05 10.11 -9.39
CA PHE A 27 -17.89 10.90 -9.78
C PHE A 27 -17.27 10.41 -11.10
N VAL A 28 -16.62 11.33 -11.81
CA VAL A 28 -15.82 11.00 -12.99
C VAL A 28 -14.53 10.31 -12.55
N LEU A 29 -14.28 9.10 -13.07
CA LEU A 29 -13.14 8.27 -12.69
C LEU A 29 -11.79 8.93 -13.03
N PHE A 30 -11.66 9.53 -14.21
CA PHE A 30 -10.49 10.28 -14.64
C PHE A 30 -10.91 11.71 -15.00
N ALA A 31 -10.67 12.64 -14.07
CA ALA A 31 -10.94 14.05 -14.28
C ALA A 31 -9.65 14.77 -14.73
N PRO A 32 -9.73 15.97 -15.34
CA PRO A 32 -8.53 16.71 -15.75
C PRO A 32 -7.53 17.02 -14.62
N ASP A 33 -7.98 17.02 -13.37
CA ASP A 33 -7.18 17.23 -12.16
C ASP A 33 -6.77 15.92 -11.46
N SER A 34 -7.11 14.75 -12.03
CA SER A 34 -6.61 13.45 -11.57
C SER A 34 -5.12 13.29 -11.91
N THR A 35 -4.32 12.84 -10.94
CA THR A 35 -2.88 12.60 -11.11
C THR A 35 -2.46 11.45 -10.20
N TYR A 36 -1.36 10.78 -10.55
CA TYR A 36 -0.72 9.81 -9.66
C TYR A 36 0.03 10.51 -8.51
N THR A 37 0.12 9.83 -7.37
CA THR A 37 0.77 10.27 -6.13
C THR A 37 1.96 9.38 -5.77
N ASP A 38 2.45 9.50 -4.54
CA ASP A 38 3.45 8.62 -3.96
C ASP A 38 2.98 7.17 -3.86
N ASP A 39 1.68 6.88 -3.79
CA ASP A 39 1.12 5.52 -3.86
C ASP A 39 1.61 4.79 -5.12
N SER A 40 1.41 5.38 -6.30
CA SER A 40 1.87 4.80 -7.57
C SER A 40 3.39 4.76 -7.69
N VAL A 41 4.09 5.84 -7.28
CA VAL A 41 5.56 5.88 -7.38
C VAL A 41 6.19 4.81 -6.50
N MET A 42 5.70 4.64 -5.27
CA MET A 42 6.21 3.64 -4.34
C MET A 42 5.77 2.22 -4.71
N THR A 43 4.58 2.04 -5.30
CA THR A 43 4.18 0.75 -5.90
C THR A 43 5.15 0.35 -7.02
N ALA A 44 5.48 1.28 -7.92
CA ALA A 44 6.45 1.03 -8.98
C ALA A 44 7.85 0.74 -8.42
N ALA A 45 8.26 1.44 -7.36
CA ALA A 45 9.55 1.22 -6.71
C ALA A 45 9.66 -0.16 -6.07
N VAL A 46 8.61 -0.63 -5.39
CA VAL A 46 8.57 -1.99 -4.83
C VAL A 46 8.60 -3.04 -5.94
N ALA A 47 7.90 -2.82 -7.05
CA ALA A 47 7.98 -3.70 -8.21
C ALA A 47 9.40 -3.75 -8.80
N GLN A 48 10.05 -2.60 -8.92
CA GLN A 48 11.44 -2.49 -9.40
C GLN A 48 12.41 -3.23 -8.47
N ALA A 49 12.23 -3.10 -7.15
CA ALA A 49 13.05 -3.80 -6.16
C ALA A 49 12.94 -5.32 -6.27
N LEU A 50 11.72 -5.84 -6.45
CA LEU A 50 11.48 -7.28 -6.64
C LEU A 50 12.11 -7.82 -7.92
N LEU A 51 12.11 -7.03 -9.01
CA LEU A 51 12.75 -7.40 -10.28
C LEU A 51 14.28 -7.39 -10.20
N ASN A 52 14.85 -6.55 -9.35
CA ASN A 52 16.30 -6.41 -9.17
C ASN A 52 16.85 -7.30 -8.05
N ALA A 53 15.99 -7.92 -7.27
CA ALA A 53 16.40 -8.79 -6.18
C ALA A 53 17.07 -10.07 -6.70
N GLU A 54 17.93 -10.64 -5.86
CA GLU A 54 18.43 -12.00 -6.08
C GLU A 54 17.28 -13.01 -6.05
N GLU A 55 17.48 -14.18 -6.66
CA GLU A 55 16.43 -15.21 -6.79
C GLU A 55 15.85 -15.66 -5.44
N ASP A 56 16.66 -15.61 -4.38
CA ASP A 56 16.27 -15.94 -3.01
C ASP A 56 15.76 -14.74 -2.20
N TYR A 57 15.71 -13.55 -2.81
CA TYR A 57 15.33 -12.27 -2.21
C TYR A 57 16.20 -11.84 -1.01
N SER A 58 17.39 -12.41 -0.83
CA SER A 58 18.28 -12.11 0.29
C SER A 58 18.71 -10.64 0.37
N ASN A 59 18.73 -9.94 -0.77
CA ASN A 59 19.07 -8.52 -0.88
C ASN A 59 17.83 -7.60 -1.04
N LEU A 60 16.60 -8.11 -0.89
CA LEU A 60 15.38 -7.37 -1.20
C LEU A 60 15.21 -6.09 -0.37
N SER A 61 15.51 -6.10 0.92
CA SER A 61 15.52 -4.88 1.75
C SER A 61 16.40 -3.78 1.15
N GLN A 62 17.59 -4.14 0.66
CA GLN A 62 18.52 -3.18 0.05
C GLN A 62 17.98 -2.66 -1.28
N GLN A 63 17.44 -3.55 -2.13
CA GLN A 63 16.83 -3.17 -3.41
C GLN A 63 15.60 -2.28 -3.21
N ALA A 64 14.81 -2.51 -2.16
CA ALA A 64 13.65 -1.70 -1.80
C ALA A 64 14.07 -0.28 -1.44
N ILE A 65 15.10 -0.12 -0.60
CA ILE A 65 15.67 1.19 -0.26
C ILE A 65 16.14 1.90 -1.52
N GLN A 66 16.96 1.23 -2.34
CA GLN A 66 17.54 1.83 -3.54
C GLN A 66 16.45 2.26 -4.54
N SER A 67 15.51 1.37 -4.85
CA SER A 67 14.44 1.64 -5.82
C SER A 67 13.49 2.73 -5.35
N MET A 68 13.12 2.75 -4.06
CA MET A 68 12.28 3.81 -3.51
C MET A 68 13.01 5.16 -3.57
N LYS A 69 14.30 5.21 -3.24
CA LYS A 69 15.10 6.44 -3.39
C LYS A 69 15.15 6.91 -4.83
N ASP A 70 15.46 6.05 -5.79
CA ASP A 70 15.66 6.47 -7.18
C ASP A 70 14.35 6.98 -7.81
N LEU A 71 13.24 6.25 -7.62
CA LEU A 71 11.94 6.67 -8.14
C LEU A 71 11.39 7.87 -7.37
N GLY A 72 11.60 7.92 -6.06
CA GLY A 72 11.17 9.04 -5.23
C GLY A 72 11.91 10.34 -5.54
N ASN A 73 13.23 10.27 -5.74
CA ASN A 73 14.05 11.43 -6.12
C ASN A 73 13.75 11.93 -7.54
N SER A 74 13.34 11.05 -8.45
CA SER A 74 12.87 11.46 -9.78
C SER A 74 11.45 12.05 -9.78
N HIS A 75 10.70 11.88 -8.68
CA HIS A 75 9.33 12.39 -8.52
C HIS A 75 9.11 12.97 -7.12
N PRO A 76 9.78 14.08 -6.74
CA PRO A 76 9.78 14.59 -5.36
C PRO A 76 8.45 15.20 -4.91
N ASP A 77 7.69 15.78 -5.83
CA ASP A 77 6.45 16.52 -5.52
C ASP A 77 5.20 15.65 -5.72
N ARG A 78 5.12 14.54 -4.98
CA ARG A 78 4.04 13.53 -5.16
C ARG A 78 3.16 13.23 -3.95
N GLY A 79 3.30 13.97 -2.86
CA GLY A 79 2.40 13.83 -1.70
C GLY A 79 2.96 13.01 -0.54
N TYR A 80 4.26 12.68 -0.56
CA TYR A 80 4.90 11.92 0.52
C TYR A 80 4.61 12.51 1.92
N GLY A 81 4.17 11.66 2.83
CA GLY A 81 4.01 12.03 4.24
C GLY A 81 5.32 12.55 4.85
N PHE A 82 5.24 13.54 5.73
CA PHE A 82 6.39 14.30 6.25
C PHE A 82 7.58 13.43 6.68
N HIS A 83 7.36 12.42 7.51
CA HIS A 83 8.45 11.55 7.98
C HIS A 83 8.97 10.61 6.88
N PHE A 84 8.11 10.17 5.96
CA PHE A 84 8.55 9.35 4.84
C PHE A 84 9.36 10.18 3.84
N TYR A 85 9.02 11.46 3.66
CA TYR A 85 9.82 12.41 2.89
C TYR A 85 11.23 12.54 3.49
N GLN A 86 11.35 12.74 4.81
CA GLN A 86 12.67 12.75 5.49
C GLN A 86 13.42 11.44 5.28
N TRP A 87 12.74 10.30 5.41
CA TRP A 87 13.33 9.00 5.14
C TRP A 87 13.84 8.89 3.69
N LEU A 88 13.09 9.39 2.72
CA LEU A 88 13.37 9.26 1.30
C LEU A 88 14.56 10.13 0.84
N PHE A 89 14.67 11.34 1.39
CA PHE A 89 15.63 12.36 0.94
C PHE A 89 16.83 12.55 1.87
N GLU A 90 16.78 12.06 3.10
CA GLU A 90 17.83 12.29 4.11
C GLU A 90 18.43 10.97 4.63
N ASP A 91 17.77 10.30 5.58
CA ASP A 91 18.28 9.10 6.27
C ASP A 91 17.29 7.93 6.19
N GLN A 92 17.68 6.85 5.53
CA GLN A 92 16.81 5.69 5.28
C GLN A 92 16.70 4.72 6.46
N LYS A 93 16.84 5.23 7.70
CA LYS A 93 16.61 4.44 8.90
C LYS A 93 15.11 4.32 9.18
N PRO A 94 14.61 3.13 9.50
CA PRO A 94 13.21 2.96 9.83
C PRO A 94 12.87 3.71 11.13
N TYR A 95 11.70 4.34 11.16
CA TYR A 95 11.37 5.37 12.14
C TYR A 95 10.08 5.07 12.94
N GLN A 96 9.77 3.80 13.17
CA GLN A 96 8.59 3.32 13.91
C GLN A 96 7.27 3.88 13.37
N SER A 97 7.17 4.03 12.04
CA SER A 97 5.96 4.48 11.37
C SER A 97 4.86 3.42 11.38
N TYR A 98 3.66 3.84 11.77
CA TYR A 98 2.40 3.09 11.65
C TYR A 98 1.51 3.60 10.51
N GLY A 99 2.02 4.48 9.65
CA GLY A 99 1.27 5.09 8.55
C GLY A 99 0.83 4.08 7.48
N ASN A 100 -0.28 4.39 6.81
CA ASN A 100 -0.85 3.62 5.69
C ASN A 100 0.05 3.57 4.44
N GLY A 101 1.08 4.41 4.37
CA GLY A 101 2.16 4.33 3.39
C GLY A 101 2.90 2.98 3.37
N ALA A 102 2.79 2.21 4.45
CA ALA A 102 3.19 0.80 4.50
C ALA A 102 2.34 -0.08 3.55
N ALA A 103 1.02 0.11 3.56
CA ALA A 103 0.04 -0.73 2.87
C ALA A 103 -0.17 -0.35 1.40
N MET A 104 -0.09 0.94 1.05
CA MET A 104 -0.43 1.43 -0.29
C MET A 104 0.41 0.85 -1.43
N ARG A 105 1.65 0.43 -1.12
CA ARG A 105 2.68 0.11 -2.12
C ARG A 105 3.03 -1.38 -2.26
N VAL A 106 2.43 -2.25 -1.46
CA VAL A 106 2.89 -3.66 -1.32
C VAL A 106 2.19 -4.66 -2.23
N SER A 107 1.25 -4.20 -3.07
CA SER A 107 0.61 -5.07 -4.06
C SER A 107 1.59 -5.86 -4.97
N PRO A 108 2.77 -5.34 -5.38
CA PRO A 108 3.72 -6.10 -6.20
C PRO A 108 4.23 -7.39 -5.52
N CYS A 109 4.34 -7.42 -4.19
CA CYS A 109 4.79 -8.61 -3.45
C CYS A 109 3.86 -9.81 -3.66
N ALA A 110 2.55 -9.56 -3.79
CA ALA A 110 1.56 -10.60 -4.06
C ALA A 110 1.69 -11.18 -5.48
N TYR A 111 2.18 -10.39 -6.43
CA TYR A 111 2.42 -10.83 -7.81
C TYR A 111 3.71 -11.63 -7.97
N ALA A 112 4.75 -11.28 -7.22
CA ALA A 112 6.05 -11.94 -7.28
C ALA A 112 6.08 -13.27 -6.52
N ALA A 113 5.28 -13.40 -5.47
CA ALA A 113 5.26 -14.58 -4.61
C ALA A 113 4.54 -15.78 -5.25
N GLY A 114 5.07 -16.98 -5.03
CA GLY A 114 4.42 -18.26 -5.36
C GLY A 114 3.56 -18.85 -4.24
N SER A 115 3.50 -18.21 -3.07
CA SER A 115 2.65 -18.62 -1.95
C SER A 115 2.26 -17.43 -1.07
N LEU A 116 1.14 -17.53 -0.34
CA LEU A 116 0.74 -16.51 0.65
C LEU A 116 1.83 -16.28 1.71
N ALA A 117 2.48 -17.36 2.16
CA ALA A 117 3.58 -17.27 3.13
C ALA A 117 4.76 -16.47 2.55
N GLN A 118 5.12 -16.72 1.29
CA GLN A 118 6.15 -15.95 0.62
C GLN A 118 5.72 -14.49 0.41
N THR A 119 4.45 -14.21 0.11
CA THR A 119 3.94 -12.83 0.04
C THR A 119 4.23 -12.08 1.34
N ILE A 120 3.93 -12.70 2.49
CA ILE A 120 4.17 -12.11 3.81
C ILE A 120 5.67 -11.85 4.04
N CYS A 121 6.54 -12.79 3.66
CA CYS A 121 7.99 -12.59 3.75
C CYS A 121 8.49 -11.42 2.89
N LEU A 122 8.04 -11.33 1.63
CA LEU A 122 8.42 -10.23 0.74
C LEU A 122 7.92 -8.88 1.26
N VAL A 123 6.70 -8.84 1.80
CA VAL A 123 6.11 -7.65 2.40
C VAL A 123 6.91 -7.19 3.61
N ASP A 124 7.35 -8.11 4.47
CA ASP A 124 8.19 -7.77 5.63
C ASP A 124 9.45 -7.02 5.20
N GLU A 125 10.19 -7.59 4.23
CA GLU A 125 11.43 -7.04 3.71
C GLU A 125 11.27 -5.63 3.12
N VAL A 126 10.23 -5.37 2.33
CA VAL A 126 10.03 -4.06 1.68
C VAL A 126 9.38 -3.01 2.60
N THR A 127 8.72 -3.44 3.67
CA THR A 127 7.97 -2.55 4.57
C THR A 127 8.84 -2.07 5.72
N ARG A 128 9.58 -2.98 6.35
CA ARG A 128 10.37 -2.71 7.57
C ARG A 128 11.47 -1.67 7.39
N VAL A 129 11.89 -1.39 6.16
CA VAL A 129 12.93 -0.40 5.86
C VAL A 129 12.49 1.04 6.17
N SER A 130 11.18 1.32 6.23
CA SER A 130 10.63 2.62 6.65
C SER A 130 9.53 2.52 7.72
N HIS A 131 8.67 1.50 7.64
CA HIS A 131 7.53 1.32 8.52
C HIS A 131 7.70 0.06 9.38
N ASN A 132 8.51 0.14 10.44
CA ASN A 132 8.79 -0.98 11.36
C ASN A 132 7.93 -0.98 12.63
N HIS A 133 6.83 -0.22 12.67
CA HIS A 133 5.85 -0.34 13.75
C HIS A 133 4.91 -1.54 13.50
N PRO A 134 4.46 -2.28 14.54
CA PRO A 134 3.56 -3.41 14.37
C PRO A 134 2.30 -3.13 13.53
N GLU A 135 1.65 -1.98 13.72
CA GLU A 135 0.48 -1.58 12.91
C GLU A 135 0.82 -1.30 11.45
N GLY A 136 1.99 -0.72 11.15
CA GLY A 136 2.46 -0.53 9.78
C GLY A 136 2.64 -1.87 9.07
N MET A 137 3.36 -2.79 9.72
CA MET A 137 3.60 -4.15 9.23
C MET A 137 2.29 -4.93 9.05
N LYS A 138 1.37 -4.84 10.02
CA LYS A 138 0.08 -5.52 9.99
C LYS A 138 -0.80 -5.04 8.83
N GLY A 139 -0.86 -3.72 8.60
CA GLY A 139 -1.57 -3.12 7.48
C GLY A 139 -1.02 -3.55 6.11
N ALA A 140 0.30 -3.59 5.98
CA ALA A 140 0.96 -4.07 4.76
C ALA A 140 0.69 -5.55 4.51
N GLU A 141 0.86 -6.40 5.53
CA GLU A 141 0.65 -7.85 5.44
C GLU A 141 -0.77 -8.18 4.99
N VAL A 142 -1.78 -7.62 5.65
CA VAL A 142 -3.18 -7.93 5.36
C VAL A 142 -3.58 -7.48 3.95
N THR A 143 -3.06 -6.32 3.51
CA THR A 143 -3.34 -5.76 2.18
C THR A 143 -2.77 -6.66 1.08
N ALA A 144 -1.48 -6.99 1.17
CA ALA A 144 -0.84 -7.87 0.18
C ALA A 144 -1.41 -9.30 0.22
N GLY A 145 -1.75 -9.82 1.40
CA GLY A 145 -2.39 -11.12 1.54
C GLY A 145 -3.77 -11.16 0.88
N ALA A 146 -4.60 -10.12 1.06
CA ALA A 146 -5.89 -10.00 0.38
C ALA A 146 -5.73 -9.98 -1.14
N VAL A 147 -4.75 -9.21 -1.65
CA VAL A 147 -4.40 -9.20 -3.08
C VAL A 147 -3.99 -10.60 -3.54
N TYR A 148 -3.10 -11.29 -2.83
CA TYR A 148 -2.66 -12.64 -3.19
C TYR A 148 -3.84 -13.61 -3.27
N LEU A 149 -4.73 -13.60 -2.28
CA LEU A 149 -5.91 -14.47 -2.27
C LEU A 149 -6.84 -14.19 -3.45
N ALA A 150 -7.09 -12.92 -3.76
CA ALA A 150 -7.90 -12.53 -4.92
C ALA A 150 -7.27 -13.00 -6.24
N LEU A 151 -5.95 -12.87 -6.40
CA LEU A 151 -5.22 -13.35 -7.58
C LEU A 151 -5.32 -14.86 -7.78
N HIS A 152 -5.45 -15.60 -6.69
CA HIS A 152 -5.57 -17.06 -6.69
C HIS A 152 -7.03 -17.54 -6.64
N GLY A 153 -7.97 -16.67 -7.03
CA GLY A 153 -9.38 -17.03 -7.25
C GLY A 153 -10.15 -17.36 -5.97
N ARG A 154 -9.67 -16.90 -4.81
CA ARG A 154 -10.37 -17.08 -3.54
C ARG A 154 -11.65 -16.25 -3.51
N SER A 155 -12.67 -16.80 -2.87
CA SER A 155 -13.95 -16.12 -2.71
C SER A 155 -13.81 -14.88 -1.82
N MET A 156 -14.75 -13.93 -1.98
CA MET A 156 -14.84 -12.76 -1.10
C MET A 156 -14.97 -13.17 0.38
N GLN A 157 -15.64 -14.28 0.67
CA GLN A 157 -15.76 -14.81 2.03
C GLN A 157 -14.42 -15.30 2.58
N GLU A 158 -13.62 -16.02 1.79
CA GLU A 158 -12.27 -16.44 2.20
C GLU A 158 -11.34 -15.25 2.41
N ILE A 159 -11.42 -14.23 1.55
CA ILE A 159 -10.64 -12.99 1.68
C ILE A 159 -11.07 -12.26 2.97
N ARG A 160 -12.37 -12.11 3.22
CA ARG A 160 -12.89 -11.48 4.44
C ARG A 160 -12.46 -12.23 5.71
N GLN A 161 -12.54 -13.56 5.71
CA GLN A 161 -12.05 -14.38 6.83
C GLN A 161 -10.55 -14.24 7.06
N TYR A 162 -9.76 -13.97 6.02
CA TYR A 162 -8.33 -13.71 6.16
C TYR A 162 -8.08 -12.32 6.76
N THR A 163 -8.74 -11.29 6.23
CA THR A 163 -8.57 -9.90 6.67
C THR A 163 -9.03 -9.69 8.10
N GLU A 164 -10.17 -10.29 8.49
CA GLU A 164 -10.77 -10.18 9.82
C GLU A 164 -9.91 -10.79 10.94
N ARG A 165 -8.94 -11.66 10.61
CA ARG A 165 -7.98 -12.18 11.59
C ARG A 165 -7.01 -11.11 12.10
N LYS A 166 -6.80 -10.04 11.33
CA LYS A 166 -5.86 -8.94 11.66
C LYS A 166 -6.58 -7.66 12.06
N TYR A 167 -7.69 -7.36 11.40
CA TYR A 167 -8.54 -6.21 11.71
C TYR A 167 -9.99 -6.66 11.79
N PRO A 168 -10.66 -6.59 12.96
CA PRO A 168 -12.10 -6.77 13.03
C PRO A 168 -12.80 -5.75 12.13
N ILE A 169 -13.68 -6.21 11.24
CA ILE A 169 -14.49 -5.38 10.35
C ILE A 169 -15.96 -5.59 10.72
N ASP A 170 -16.39 -4.95 11.80
CA ASP A 170 -17.72 -5.02 12.40
C ASP A 170 -18.64 -3.84 12.01
N PHE A 171 -18.27 -3.14 10.93
CA PHE A 171 -19.00 -2.02 10.36
C PHE A 171 -19.28 -2.23 8.87
N THR A 172 -20.08 -1.33 8.31
CA THR A 172 -20.28 -1.18 6.86
C THR A 172 -19.79 0.19 6.41
N ILE A 173 -19.38 0.33 5.15
CA ILE A 173 -19.02 1.65 4.60
C ILE A 173 -20.14 2.68 4.81
N ASP A 174 -21.41 2.28 4.68
CA ASP A 174 -22.54 3.19 4.88
C ASP A 174 -22.69 3.65 6.35
N SER A 175 -22.42 2.77 7.32
CA SER A 175 -22.49 3.14 8.74
C SER A 175 -21.42 4.14 9.18
N ILE A 176 -20.27 4.19 8.50
CA ILE A 176 -19.17 5.12 8.82
C ILE A 176 -19.15 6.35 7.91
N ARG A 177 -20.00 6.40 6.87
CA ARG A 177 -19.94 7.41 5.79
C ARG A 177 -20.04 8.85 6.32
N ASP A 178 -20.84 9.09 7.34
CA ASP A 178 -21.05 10.44 7.87
C ASP A 178 -19.96 10.87 8.84
N THR A 179 -19.32 9.92 9.54
CA THR A 179 -18.39 10.19 10.66
C THR A 179 -16.93 9.90 10.35
N TYR A 180 -16.62 9.13 9.31
CA TYR A 180 -15.23 8.80 8.96
C TYR A 180 -14.49 10.01 8.41
N GLU A 181 -13.36 10.32 9.02
CA GLU A 181 -12.46 11.40 8.61
C GLU A 181 -11.13 10.82 8.14
N PHE A 182 -10.32 11.65 7.50
CA PHE A 182 -8.99 11.24 7.03
C PHE A 182 -8.13 10.77 8.21
N ASP A 183 -7.59 9.54 8.10
CA ASP A 183 -6.65 8.96 9.06
C ASP A 183 -5.47 8.35 8.31
N ALA A 184 -4.28 8.91 8.52
CA ALA A 184 -3.06 8.45 7.84
C ALA A 184 -2.48 7.14 8.42
N SER A 185 -3.09 6.56 9.46
CA SER A 185 -2.62 5.32 10.09
C SER A 185 -3.13 4.06 9.38
N CYS A 186 -2.38 2.96 9.47
CA CYS A 186 -2.84 1.66 8.97
C CYS A 186 -4.15 1.22 9.65
N GLN A 187 -4.22 1.28 10.98
CA GLN A 187 -5.40 0.85 11.74
C GLN A 187 -6.64 1.73 11.52
N GLY A 188 -6.44 2.98 11.10
CA GLY A 188 -7.50 3.92 10.82
C GLY A 188 -7.99 3.93 9.38
N THR A 189 -7.22 3.40 8.42
CA THR A 189 -7.59 3.38 6.98
C THR A 189 -7.76 1.97 6.41
N VAL A 190 -6.90 1.01 6.76
CA VAL A 190 -6.87 -0.31 6.12
C VAL A 190 -8.16 -1.11 6.35
N PRO A 191 -8.75 -1.18 7.56
CA PRO A 191 -10.02 -1.86 7.76
C PRO A 191 -11.15 -1.31 6.87
N GLN A 192 -11.19 0.01 6.69
CA GLN A 192 -12.20 0.72 5.89
C GLN A 192 -12.00 0.46 4.40
N ALA A 193 -10.77 0.27 3.95
CA ALA A 193 -10.48 -0.11 2.56
C ALA A 193 -10.78 -1.60 2.27
N LEU A 194 -10.90 -2.43 3.30
CA LEU A 194 -11.14 -3.88 3.20
C LEU A 194 -12.62 -4.28 3.34
N GLU A 195 -13.50 -3.36 3.76
CA GLU A 195 -14.96 -3.55 3.76
C GLU A 195 -15.55 -3.29 2.36
#